data_AF-A0A6A5DVW7-F1
#
_entry.id   AF-A0A6A5DVW7-F1
#
_cell.length_a   1.000
_cell.length_b   1.000
_cell.length_c   1.000
_cell.angle_alpha   90.00
_cell.angle_beta   90.00
_cell.angle_gamma   90.00
#
_symmetry.space_group_name_H-M   'P 1'
#
loop_
_entity.id
_entity.type
_entity.pdbx_description
1 polymer ?
#
loop_
_entity_poly.entity_id
_entity_poly.type
_entity_poly.pdbx_seq_one_letter_code
_entity_poly.pdbx_strand_id
1 'polypeptide(L)'
;MGIAKVTWDKGLNVNMCSLNARHCLIQFKMLHRLHYSKVKLQKIFPDVSPICEKCNQADADLLHSYALRPKLQEFWVAIFSFYSQVFKVQIRPDLLWVILGASDH
;
A
#
# COMPACT_ATOMS: atom_id res chain seq x y z
N MET A 1 -13.11 -1.35 2.81
CA MET A 1 -13.07 -1.94 1.46
C MET A 1 -11.77 -2.73 1.35
N GLY A 2 -11.83 -4.05 1.12
CA GLY A 2 -10.63 -4.91 1.07
C GLY A 2 -9.99 -4.88 -0.32
N ILE A 3 -8.69 -5.15 -0.41
CA ILE A 3 -8.02 -5.41 -1.70
C ILE A 3 -8.76 -6.56 -2.38
N ALA A 4 -9.24 -6.36 -3.61
CA ALA A 4 -9.94 -7.39 -4.36
C ALA A 4 -9.03 -8.61 -4.57
N LYS A 5 -9.60 -9.83 -4.55
CA LYS A 5 -8.84 -11.09 -4.70
C LYS A 5 -7.98 -11.08 -5.98
N VAL A 6 -8.48 -10.48 -7.06
CA VAL A 6 -7.73 -10.36 -8.32
C VAL A 6 -6.47 -9.49 -8.17
N THR A 7 -6.54 -8.42 -7.38
CA THR A 7 -5.40 -7.53 -7.08
C THR A 7 -4.41 -8.23 -6.15
N TRP A 8 -4.90 -9.08 -5.25
CA TRP A 8 -4.08 -9.94 -4.41
C TRP A 8 -3.29 -10.97 -5.22
N ASP A 9 -3.98 -11.72 -6.09
CA ASP A 9 -3.37 -12.76 -6.93
C ASP A 9 -2.38 -12.16 -7.94
N LYS A 10 -2.69 -10.98 -8.51
CA LYS A 10 -1.75 -10.20 -9.34
C LYS A 10 -0.54 -9.70 -8.55
N GLY A 11 -0.75 -9.21 -7.33
CA GLY A 11 0.33 -8.74 -6.45
C GLY A 11 1.32 -9.82 -6.06
N LEU A 12 0.87 -11.07 -5.99
CA LEU A 12 1.74 -12.25 -5.82
C LEU A 12 2.53 -12.61 -7.09
N ASN A 13 2.14 -12.07 -8.25
CA ASN A 13 2.69 -12.42 -9.57
C ASN A 13 3.64 -11.35 -10.16
N VAL A 14 3.99 -10.31 -9.40
CA VAL A 14 4.97 -9.24 -9.75
C VAL A 14 6.42 -9.79 -9.81
N ASN A 15 6.57 -11.11 -9.75
CA ASN A 15 7.78 -11.86 -9.43
C ASN A 15 8.70 -12.18 -10.62
N MET A 16 8.50 -11.54 -11.78
CA MET A 16 9.24 -11.94 -13.00
C MET A 16 10.65 -11.33 -13.12
N CYS A 17 11.03 -10.30 -12.34
CA CYS A 17 12.29 -9.56 -12.61
C CYS A 17 13.34 -9.47 -11.48
N SER A 18 13.06 -9.84 -10.22
CA SER A 18 14.16 -9.95 -9.22
C SER A 18 13.81 -10.88 -8.05
N LEU A 19 14.32 -12.11 -8.10
CA LEU A 19 14.08 -13.12 -7.08
C LEU A 19 15.13 -13.02 -5.97
N ASN A 20 14.84 -12.25 -4.94
CA ASN A 20 15.37 -12.54 -3.61
C ASN A 20 14.19 -12.94 -2.72
N ALA A 21 14.27 -14.09 -2.05
CA ALA A 21 13.26 -14.54 -1.09
C ALA A 21 12.91 -13.46 -0.05
N ARG A 22 13.87 -12.57 0.25
CA ARG A 22 13.67 -11.38 1.09
C ARG A 22 12.63 -10.42 0.52
N HIS A 23 12.62 -10.18 -0.80
CA HIS A 23 11.66 -9.30 -1.46
C HIS A 23 10.24 -9.88 -1.39
N CYS A 24 10.08 -11.17 -1.70
CA CYS A 24 8.79 -11.87 -1.57
C CYS A 24 8.27 -11.83 -0.13
N LEU A 25 9.15 -12.02 0.86
CA LEU A 25 8.79 -11.94 2.27
C LEU A 25 8.36 -10.52 2.69
N ILE A 26 9.00 -9.48 2.16
CA ILE A 26 8.62 -8.08 2.40
C ILE A 26 7.24 -7.80 1.81
N GLN A 27 7.00 -8.17 0.55
CA GLN A 27 5.70 -8.01 -0.11
C GLN A 27 4.60 -8.77 0.63
N PHE A 28 4.85 -10.03 1.02
CA PHE A 28 3.92 -10.81 1.83
C PHE A 28 3.63 -10.14 3.18
N LYS A 29 4.64 -9.65 3.90
CA LYS A 29 4.45 -8.96 5.18
C LYS A 29 3.65 -7.67 5.00
N MET A 30 3.88 -6.91 3.93
CA MET A 30 3.11 -5.72 3.60
C MET A 30 1.65 -6.09 3.32
N LEU A 31 1.41 -7.02 2.40
CA LEU A 31 0.09 -7.55 2.04
C LEU A 31 -0.68 -8.11 3.25
N HIS A 32 -0.01 -8.88 4.10
CA HIS A 32 -0.60 -9.42 5.33
C HIS A 32 -0.96 -8.32 6.33
N ARG A 33 -0.06 -7.34 6.56
CA ARG A 33 -0.35 -6.19 7.44
C ARG A 33 -1.45 -5.29 6.89
N LEU A 34 -1.50 -5.14 5.58
CA LEU A 34 -2.59 -4.50 4.86
C LEU A 34 -3.89 -5.25 5.18
N HIS A 35 -3.92 -6.56 4.98
CA HIS A 35 -5.10 -7.37 5.21
C HIS A 35 -5.66 -7.24 6.63
N TYR A 36 -4.80 -7.12 7.65
CA TYR A 36 -5.16 -6.92 9.06
C TYR A 36 -5.09 -5.44 9.50
N SER A 37 -5.77 -4.56 8.76
CA SER A 37 -5.92 -3.17 9.18
C SER A 37 -6.65 -3.06 10.54
N LYS A 38 -6.45 -1.97 11.28
CA LYS A 38 -7.11 -1.76 12.59
C LYS A 38 -8.63 -1.82 12.50
N VAL A 39 -9.18 -1.27 11.42
CA VAL A 39 -10.62 -1.37 11.10
C VAL A 39 -11.07 -2.82 10.95
N LYS A 40 -10.23 -3.69 10.38
CA LYS A 40 -10.55 -5.12 10.27
C LYS A 40 -10.35 -5.85 11.60
N LEU A 41 -9.32 -5.47 12.37
CA LEU A 41 -9.07 -6.03 13.70
C LEU A 41 -10.22 -5.69 14.66
N GLN A 42 -10.78 -4.48 14.62
CA GLN A 42 -11.97 -4.11 15.41
C GLN A 42 -13.16 -5.04 15.16
N LYS A 43 -13.34 -5.52 13.92
CA LYS A 43 -14.41 -6.48 13.58
C LYS A 43 -14.20 -7.86 14.20
N ILE A 44 -12.96 -8.23 14.50
CA ILE A 44 -12.59 -9.52 15.10
C ILE A 44 -12.51 -9.38 16.64
N PHE A 45 -11.98 -8.25 17.11
CA PHE A 45 -11.75 -7.91 18.50
C PHE A 45 -12.36 -6.53 18.78
N PRO A 46 -13.58 -6.47 19.35
CA PRO A 46 -14.31 -5.22 19.54
C PRO A 46 -13.57 -4.18 20.40
N ASP A 47 -12.68 -4.65 21.29
CA ASP A 47 -11.88 -3.81 22.19
C ASP A 47 -10.74 -3.07 21.48
N VAL A 48 -10.46 -3.38 20.21
CA VAL A 48 -9.41 -2.72 19.43
C VAL A 48 -9.95 -1.45 18.78
N SER A 49 -9.34 -0.30 19.09
CA SER A 49 -9.68 0.97 18.43
C SER A 49 -9.37 0.92 16.91
N PRO A 50 -10.30 1.36 16.05
CA PRO A 50 -10.10 1.42 14.60
C PRO A 50 -9.23 2.60 14.19
N ILE A 51 -8.95 3.55 15.09
CA ILE A 51 -8.27 4.81 14.81
C ILE A 51 -6.79 4.55 14.48
N CYS A 52 -6.28 5.28 13.48
CA CYS A 52 -4.88 5.22 13.10
C CYS A 52 -3.98 5.83 14.17
N GLU A 53 -3.13 5.01 14.79
CA GLU A 53 -2.17 5.44 15.83
C GLU A 53 -1.15 6.48 15.36
N LYS A 54 -0.94 6.59 14.04
CA LYS A 54 0.08 7.51 13.50
C LYS A 54 -0.45 8.93 13.28
N CYS A 55 -1.73 9.09 12.96
CA CYS A 55 -2.33 10.40 12.71
C CYS A 55 -3.39 10.78 13.75
N ASN A 56 -3.95 9.80 14.47
CA ASN A 56 -5.05 9.92 15.44
C ASN A 56 -6.30 10.66 14.94
N GLN A 57 -6.51 10.73 13.62
CA GLN A 57 -7.54 11.56 13.00
C GLN A 57 -8.53 10.79 12.13
N ALA A 58 -8.16 9.60 11.66
CA ALA A 58 -8.98 8.80 10.78
C ALA A 58 -8.87 7.31 11.12
N ASP A 59 -9.86 6.55 10.65
CA ASP A 59 -9.82 5.10 10.69
C ASP A 59 -8.58 4.57 9.98
N ALA A 60 -7.84 3.68 10.64
CA ALA A 60 -6.73 2.95 10.05
C ALA A 60 -7.25 1.83 9.16
N ASP A 61 -7.88 2.22 8.06
CA ASP A 61 -8.09 1.34 6.94
C ASP A 61 -6.77 1.09 6.19
N LEU A 62 -6.85 0.13 5.27
CA LEU A 62 -5.76 -0.30 4.39
C LEU A 62 -5.06 0.86 3.68
N LEU A 63 -5.88 1.74 3.10
CA LEU A 63 -5.49 2.77 2.16
C LEU A 63 -4.90 3.98 2.88
N HIS A 64 -5.53 4.39 3.98
CA HIS A 64 -5.05 5.41 4.90
C HIS A 64 -3.69 5.03 5.48
N SER A 65 -3.55 3.78 5.94
CA SER A 65 -2.34 3.34 6.66
C SER A 65 -1.07 3.31 5.82
N TYR A 66 -1.18 3.20 4.49
CA TYR A 66 -0.04 2.96 3.58
C TYR A 66 0.09 3.93 2.41
N ALA A 67 -0.94 4.73 2.08
CA ALA A 67 -0.86 5.65 0.95
C ALA A 67 -1.42 7.05 1.26
N LEU A 68 -2.59 7.14 1.90
CA LEU A 68 -3.33 8.41 2.01
C LEU A 68 -3.08 9.20 3.30
N ARG A 69 -2.17 8.77 4.18
CA ARG A 69 -1.76 9.65 5.29
C ARG A 69 -1.10 10.91 4.74
N PRO A 70 -1.43 12.12 5.22
CA PRO A 70 -0.95 13.38 4.63
C PRO A 70 0.57 13.41 4.39
N LYS A 71 1.37 13.08 5.41
CA LYS A 71 2.84 13.01 5.30
C LYS A 71 3.34 12.00 4.25
N LEU A 72 2.62 10.89 4.09
CA LEU A 72 3.01 9.82 3.17
C LEU A 72 2.53 10.12 1.74
N GLN A 73 1.37 10.77 1.60
CA GLN A 73 0.86 11.27 0.34
C GLN A 73 1.81 12.32 -0.25
N GLU A 74 2.26 13.28 0.56
CA GLU A 74 3.26 14.28 0.14
C GLU A 74 4.56 13.63 -0.35
N PHE A 75 5.05 12.62 0.38
CA PHE A 75 6.23 11.85 -0.02
C PHE A 75 6.04 11.16 -1.38
N TRP A 76 4.93 10.46 -1.59
CA TRP A 76 4.66 9.79 -2.86
C TRP A 76 4.47 10.78 -4.01
N VAL A 77 3.76 11.89 -3.78
CA VAL A 77 3.61 12.96 -4.77
C VAL A 77 4.98 13.51 -5.18
N ALA A 78 5.88 13.74 -4.22
CA ALA A 78 7.25 14.19 -4.52
C ALA A 78 8.02 13.19 -5.38
N ILE A 79 7.94 11.88 -5.07
CA ILE A 79 8.58 10.82 -5.86
C ILE A 79 8.03 10.77 -7.29
N PHE A 80 6.71 10.74 -7.46
CA PHE A 80 6.09 10.70 -8.79
C PHE A 80 6.34 11.97 -9.61
N SER A 81 6.39 13.13 -8.94
CA SER A 81 6.79 14.39 -9.58
C SER A 81 8.23 14.33 -10.07
N PHE A 82 9.15 13.81 -9.26
CA PHE A 82 10.54 13.64 -9.65
C PHE A 82 10.68 12.69 -10.84
N TYR A 83 10.04 11.51 -10.80
CA TYR A 83 10.07 10.58 -11.93
C TYR A 83 9.48 11.20 -13.20
N SER A 84 8.36 11.92 -13.10
CA SER A 84 7.76 12.59 -14.25
C SER A 84 8.70 13.62 -14.89
N GLN A 85 9.47 14.35 -14.06
CA GLN A 85 10.45 15.32 -14.54
C GLN A 85 11.64 14.68 -15.26
N VAL A 86 12.13 13.55 -14.72
CA VAL A 86 13.29 12.81 -15.26
C VAL A 86 12.91 12.10 -16.57
N PHE A 87 11.80 11.36 -16.57
CA PHE A 87 11.38 10.55 -17.72
C PHE A 87 10.59 11.35 -18.78
N LYS A 88 10.22 12.60 -18.49
CA LYS A 88 9.38 13.45 -19.37
C LYS A 88 8.02 12.83 -19.72
N VAL A 89 7.56 11.89 -18.90
CA VAL A 89 6.25 11.24 -19.01
C VAL A 89 5.42 11.62 -17.80
N GLN A 90 4.12 11.83 -17.97
CA GLN A 90 3.22 12.07 -16.85
C GLN A 90 2.96 10.78 -16.10
N ILE A 91 3.63 10.62 -14.96
CA ILE A 91 3.52 9.44 -14.13
C ILE A 91 2.54 9.73 -12.98
N ARG A 92 1.38 9.08 -13.02
CA ARG A 92 0.35 9.25 -11.99
C ARG A 92 0.63 8.34 -10.79
N PRO A 93 0.38 8.78 -9.55
CA PRO A 93 0.43 7.91 -8.39
C PRO A 93 -0.56 6.75 -8.54
N ASP A 94 -0.06 5.52 -8.56
CA ASP A 94 -0.86 4.31 -8.54
C ASP A 94 -0.66 3.60 -7.19
N LEU A 95 -1.77 3.21 -6.56
CA LEU A 95 -1.78 2.45 -5.31
C LEU A 95 -1.12 1.09 -5.45
N LEU A 96 -1.28 0.41 -6.59
CA LEU A 96 -0.60 -0.86 -6.84
C LEU A 96 0.91 -0.66 -6.82
N TRP A 97 1.37 0.45 -7.39
CA TRP A 97 2.79 0.77 -7.48
C TRP A 97 3.37 1.23 -6.15
N VAL A 98 2.62 2.06 -5.42
CA VAL A 98 2.95 2.50 -4.06
C VAL A 98 3.02 1.33 -3.07
N ILE A 99 2.10 0.37 -3.19
CA ILE A 99 1.95 -0.72 -2.21
C ILE A 99 2.81 -1.94 -2.58
N LEU A 100 2.89 -2.28 -3.86
CA LEU A 100 3.49 -3.53 -4.34
C LEU A 100 4.72 -3.31 -5.21
N GLY A 101 5.04 -2.08 -5.60
CA GLY A 101 6.07 -1.82 -6.59
C GLY A 101 5.71 -2.38 -7.98
N ALA A 102 4.42 -2.59 -8.25
CA ALA A 102 3.90 -3.13 -9.50
C ALA A 102 3.11 -2.10 -10.31
N SER A 103 3.18 -2.19 -11.63
CA SER A 103 2.34 -1.44 -12.58
C SER A 103 1.52 -2.44 -13.40
N ASP A 104 0.26 -2.13 -13.71
CA ASP A 104 -0.57 -2.90 -14.64
C ASP A 104 -0.29 -2.56 -16.12
N HIS A 105 0.70 -1.69 -16.38
CA HIS A 105 1.23 -1.33 -17.71
C HIS A 105 2.53 -2.06 -18.03
#